data_AF-A0A9E2CHF8-F1
#
_entry.id   AF-A0A9E2CHF8-F1
#
_cell.length_a   1.000
_cell.length_b   1.000
_cell.length_c   1.000
_cell.angle_alpha   90.00
_cell.angle_beta   90.00
_cell.angle_gamma   90.00
#
_symmetry.space_group_name_H-M   'P 1'
#
loop_
_entity.id
_entity.type
_entity.pdbx_description
1 polymer ?
#
loop_
_entity_poly.entity_id
_entity_poly.type
_entity_poly.pdbx_seq_one_letter_code
_entity_poly.pdbx_strand_id
1 'polypeptide(L)'
;MTAHRSQLTLLQKAFALSSWFLAGALFLTIGWFALEPDDPLGAVSLLGRDGGLIMLVQAAALAGVAAAMATVIIGRHLADVGTFAAALGLAAVSLRGGNAGVLLLSYSDAADSVDRWLAVRLALETVGWFAVILVAIGVSAVVMSWCNPRPEGSSANPVSTRDIAAATMAGYDAPDIGPRFFQSTWDTSTPLTEGLKHTGIAAAV
;
A
#
# COMPACT_ATOMS: atom_id res chain seq x y z
N MET A 1 -9.22 32.39 -3.53
CA MET A 1 -8.57 31.32 -4.31
C MET A 1 -9.60 30.24 -4.58
N THR A 2 -10.15 30.21 -5.79
CA THR A 2 -11.13 29.19 -6.21
C THR A 2 -10.37 27.96 -6.69
N ALA A 3 -10.39 26.90 -5.89
CA ALA A 3 -9.80 25.62 -6.27
C ALA A 3 -10.45 25.11 -7.56
N HIS A 4 -9.69 25.12 -8.66
CA HIS A 4 -10.13 24.58 -9.94
C HIS A 4 -10.15 23.05 -9.81
N ARG A 5 -11.27 22.48 -9.36
CA ARG A 5 -11.48 21.03 -9.36
C ARG A 5 -11.52 20.58 -10.82
N SER A 6 -10.40 20.13 -11.35
CA SER A 6 -10.37 19.40 -12.62
C SER A 6 -11.27 18.18 -12.49
N GLN A 7 -12.49 18.29 -12.99
CA GLN A 7 -13.40 17.16 -13.02
C GLN A 7 -12.81 16.12 -13.96
N LEU A 8 -12.37 14.99 -13.38
CA LEU A 8 -11.99 13.82 -14.17
C LEU A 8 -13.13 13.47 -15.10
N THR A 9 -12.82 13.29 -16.38
CA THR A 9 -13.82 12.89 -17.37
C THR A 9 -14.39 11.53 -16.98
N LEU A 10 -15.66 11.26 -17.34
CA LEU A 10 -16.29 9.96 -17.06
C LEU A 10 -15.45 8.79 -17.59
N LEU A 11 -14.75 9.00 -18.70
CA LEU A 11 -13.84 8.04 -19.30
C LEU A 11 -12.63 7.73 -18.39
N GLN A 12 -12.00 8.73 -17.78
CA GLN A 12 -10.88 8.52 -16.86
C GLN A 12 -11.32 7.75 -15.61
N LYS A 13 -12.52 8.04 -15.11
CA LYS A 13 -13.10 7.28 -13.98
C LYS A 13 -13.35 5.82 -14.37
N ALA A 14 -13.89 5.57 -15.56
CA ALA A 14 -14.09 4.21 -16.06
C ALA A 14 -12.76 3.45 -16.20
N PHE A 15 -11.71 4.10 -16.71
CA PHE A 15 -10.38 3.48 -16.80
C PHE A 15 -9.78 3.18 -15.43
N ALA A 16 -9.90 4.09 -14.46
CA ALA A 16 -9.46 3.85 -13.07
C ALA A 16 -10.19 2.65 -12.45
N LEU A 17 -11.53 2.61 -12.58
CA LEU A 17 -12.31 1.48 -12.07
C LEU A 17 -11.94 0.17 -12.75
N SER A 18 -11.71 0.18 -14.07
CA SER A 18 -11.30 -1.02 -14.81
C SER A 18 -9.92 -1.51 -14.38
N SER A 19 -8.97 -0.62 -14.08
CA SER A 19 -7.64 -1.02 -13.63
C SER A 19 -7.67 -1.59 -12.21
N TRP A 20 -8.49 -1.02 -11.32
CA TRP A 20 -8.70 -1.57 -9.97
C TRP A 20 -9.38 -2.94 -10.03
N PHE A 21 -10.41 -3.09 -10.87
CA PHE A 21 -11.08 -4.36 -11.06
C PHE A 21 -10.14 -5.41 -11.65
N LEU A 22 -9.33 -5.04 -12.63
CA LEU A 22 -8.34 -5.93 -13.24
C LEU A 22 -7.27 -6.38 -12.24
N ALA A 23 -6.75 -5.46 -11.43
CA ALA A 23 -5.80 -5.79 -10.37
C ALA A 23 -6.44 -6.74 -9.33
N GLY A 24 -7.67 -6.42 -8.87
CA GLY A 24 -8.44 -7.30 -7.99
C GLY A 24 -8.64 -8.69 -8.59
N ALA A 25 -9.03 -8.78 -9.87
CA ALA A 25 -9.23 -10.05 -10.55
C ALA A 25 -7.94 -10.86 -10.69
N LEU A 26 -6.80 -10.22 -11.01
CA LEU A 26 -5.49 -10.88 -11.09
C LEU A 26 -5.08 -11.46 -9.73
N PHE A 27 -5.27 -10.70 -8.66
CA PHE A 27 -4.97 -11.15 -7.30
C PHE A 27 -5.91 -12.26 -6.83
N LEU A 28 -7.20 -12.18 -7.15
CA LEU A 28 -8.18 -13.23 -6.80
C LEU A 28 -7.96 -14.53 -7.58
N THR A 29 -7.48 -14.45 -8.81
CA THR A 29 -7.22 -15.62 -9.65
C THR A 29 -5.81 -16.16 -9.41
N ILE A 30 -4.80 -15.48 -9.95
CA ILE A 30 -3.39 -15.89 -9.92
C ILE A 30 -2.82 -15.74 -8.50
N GLY A 31 -3.14 -14.64 -7.82
CA GLY A 31 -2.64 -14.40 -6.47
C GLY A 31 -3.12 -15.44 -5.47
N TRP A 32 -4.35 -15.93 -5.60
CA TRP A 32 -4.83 -17.02 -4.76
C TRP A 32 -4.03 -18.31 -4.98
N PHE A 33 -3.76 -18.71 -6.22
CA PHE A 33 -2.95 -19.90 -6.49
C PHE A 33 -1.50 -19.78 -5.99
N ALA A 34 -0.95 -18.55 -5.95
CA ALA A 34 0.39 -18.30 -5.43
C ALA A 34 0.43 -18.20 -3.90
N LEU A 35 -0.66 -17.79 -3.26
CA LEU A 35 -0.76 -17.48 -1.83
C LEU A 35 -1.65 -18.45 -1.06
N GLU A 36 -2.10 -19.53 -1.71
CA GLU A 36 -3.03 -20.50 -1.13
C GLU A 36 -2.44 -21.05 0.17
N PRO A 37 -3.07 -20.79 1.33
CA PRO A 37 -2.55 -21.27 2.60
C PRO A 37 -2.65 -22.80 2.64
N ASP A 38 -1.64 -23.46 3.22
CA ASP A 38 -1.65 -24.92 3.39
C ASP A 38 -2.79 -25.37 4.32
N ASP A 39 -3.21 -24.48 5.23
CA ASP A 39 -4.42 -24.62 6.01
C ASP A 39 -5.51 -23.73 5.40
N PRO A 40 -6.63 -24.29 4.89
CA PRO A 40 -7.74 -23.50 4.34
C PRO A 40 -8.40 -22.58 5.38
N LEU A 41 -8.12 -22.77 6.67
CA LEU A 41 -8.60 -21.95 7.77
C LEU A 41 -7.52 -21.01 8.34
N GLY A 42 -6.28 -21.05 7.85
CA GLY A 42 -5.17 -20.24 8.34
C GLY A 42 -5.16 -18.83 7.75
N ALA A 43 -4.69 -17.84 8.53
CA ALA A 43 -4.25 -16.58 7.92
C ALA A 43 -3.04 -16.83 7.02
N VAL A 44 -2.93 -16.03 5.96
CA VAL A 44 -1.77 -16.03 5.06
C VAL A 44 -0.56 -15.48 5.83
N SER A 45 0.10 -16.33 6.62
CA SER A 45 1.29 -15.96 7.40
C SER A 45 2.57 -16.35 6.68
N LEU A 46 3.42 -15.36 6.44
CA LEU A 46 4.72 -15.52 5.80
C LEU A 46 5.70 -16.32 6.67
N LEU A 47 5.63 -16.19 7.99
CA LEU A 47 6.63 -16.78 8.90
C LEU A 47 6.19 -18.12 9.48
N GLY A 48 4.92 -18.49 9.32
CA GLY A 48 4.38 -19.78 9.75
C GLY A 48 4.63 -20.92 8.76
N ARG A 49 5.04 -20.61 7.53
CA ARG A 49 5.14 -21.57 6.42
C ARG A 49 6.59 -21.86 6.03
N ASP A 50 6.90 -23.14 5.82
CA ASP A 50 8.14 -23.55 5.16
C ASP A 50 8.14 -23.02 3.71
N GLY A 51 8.97 -22.01 3.44
CA GLY A 51 9.02 -21.33 2.14
C GLY A 51 8.38 -19.93 2.10
N GLY A 52 8.10 -19.31 3.25
CA GLY A 52 7.58 -17.95 3.33
C GLY A 52 8.29 -16.89 2.47
N LEU A 53 9.61 -17.00 2.32
CA LEU A 53 10.38 -16.11 1.44
C LEU A 53 10.00 -16.25 -0.04
N ILE A 54 9.76 -17.47 -0.52
CA ILE A 54 9.34 -17.71 -1.91
C ILE A 54 7.95 -17.10 -2.13
N MET A 55 7.04 -17.29 -1.17
CA MET A 55 5.72 -16.68 -1.19
C MET A 55 5.80 -15.15 -1.22
N LEU A 56 6.70 -14.54 -0.43
CA LEU A 56 6.93 -13.10 -0.43
C LEU A 56 7.41 -12.59 -1.79
N VAL A 57 8.35 -13.31 -2.42
CA VAL A 57 8.86 -12.98 -3.76
C VAL A 57 7.75 -13.09 -4.81
N GLN A 58 6.90 -14.11 -4.74
CA GLN A 58 5.75 -14.26 -5.63
C GLN A 58 4.73 -13.14 -5.43
N ALA A 59 4.41 -12.78 -4.18
CA ALA A 59 3.55 -11.66 -3.85
C ALA A 59 4.11 -10.33 -4.38
N ALA A 60 5.41 -10.08 -4.18
CA ALA A 60 6.11 -8.90 -4.68
C ALA A 60 6.09 -8.83 -6.21
N ALA A 61 6.34 -9.95 -6.89
CA ALA A 61 6.29 -10.02 -8.34
C ALA A 61 4.87 -9.73 -8.87
N LEU A 62 3.85 -10.34 -8.27
CA LEU A 62 2.46 -10.12 -8.67
C LEU A 62 2.01 -8.68 -8.41
N ALA A 63 2.35 -8.12 -7.24
CA ALA A 63 2.09 -6.72 -6.91
C ALA A 63 2.79 -5.77 -7.90
N GLY A 64 4.04 -6.07 -8.26
CA GLY A 64 4.78 -5.34 -9.29
C GLY A 64 4.08 -5.37 -10.64
N VAL A 65 3.66 -6.54 -11.11
CA VAL A 65 2.94 -6.68 -12.40
C VAL A 65 1.61 -5.93 -12.38
N ALA A 66 0.81 -6.08 -11.32
CA ALA A 66 -0.46 -5.37 -11.18
C ALA A 66 -0.26 -3.85 -11.16
N ALA A 67 0.74 -3.37 -10.42
CA ALA A 67 1.10 -1.96 -10.34
C ALA A 67 1.58 -1.44 -11.70
N ALA A 68 2.41 -2.20 -12.42
CA ALA A 68 2.87 -1.85 -13.77
C ALA A 68 1.70 -1.70 -14.73
N MET A 69 0.79 -2.69 -14.79
CA MET A 69 -0.37 -2.66 -15.69
C MET A 69 -1.29 -1.47 -15.40
N ALA A 70 -1.63 -1.24 -14.13
CA ALA A 70 -2.46 -0.10 -13.74
C ALA A 70 -1.79 1.24 -14.08
N THR A 71 -0.47 1.35 -13.89
CA THR A 71 0.32 2.53 -14.26
C THR A 71 0.34 2.74 -15.78
N VAL A 72 0.45 1.68 -16.60
CA VAL A 72 0.37 1.81 -18.07
C VAL A 72 -1.00 2.31 -18.51
N ILE A 73 -2.08 1.85 -17.89
CA ILE A 73 -3.46 2.20 -18.29
C ILE A 73 -3.78 3.67 -17.97
N ILE A 74 -3.43 4.16 -16.78
CA ILE A 74 -3.89 5.49 -16.32
C ILE A 74 -2.83 6.32 -15.57
N GLY A 75 -1.59 5.84 -15.50
CA GLY A 75 -0.49 6.52 -14.78
C GLY A 75 -0.15 7.91 -15.30
N ARG A 76 -0.56 8.27 -16.53
CA ARG A 76 -0.44 9.64 -17.06
C ARG A 76 -1.35 10.65 -16.34
N HIS A 77 -2.40 10.18 -15.68
CA HIS A 77 -3.38 11.03 -15.02
C HIS A 77 -3.30 10.96 -13.50
N LEU A 78 -2.95 9.78 -12.95
CA LEU A 78 -2.83 9.56 -11.52
C LEU A 78 -1.52 8.82 -11.23
N ALA A 79 -0.59 9.50 -10.55
CA ALA A 79 0.73 8.95 -10.28
C ALA A 79 0.68 7.69 -9.39
N ASP A 80 -0.24 7.66 -8.43
CA ASP A 80 -0.32 6.61 -7.40
C ASP A 80 -1.33 5.50 -7.73
N VAL A 81 -1.83 5.44 -8.97
CA VAL A 81 -2.88 4.49 -9.31
C VAL A 81 -2.39 3.03 -9.30
N GLY A 82 -1.11 2.81 -9.64
CA GLY A 82 -0.49 1.49 -9.68
C GLY A 82 -0.32 0.90 -8.28
N THR A 83 0.19 1.72 -7.36
CA THR A 83 0.39 1.34 -5.96
C THR A 83 -0.94 1.10 -5.26
N PHE A 84 -1.93 1.95 -5.51
CA PHE A 84 -3.28 1.77 -4.99
C PHE A 84 -3.94 0.50 -5.51
N ALA A 85 -3.82 0.21 -6.82
CA ALA A 85 -4.37 -1.01 -7.40
C ALA A 85 -3.74 -2.29 -6.82
N ALA A 86 -2.42 -2.28 -6.60
CA ALA A 86 -1.73 -3.39 -5.94
C ALA A 86 -2.18 -3.57 -4.48
N ALA A 87 -2.31 -2.48 -3.73
CA ALA A 87 -2.82 -2.51 -2.35
C ALA A 87 -4.26 -3.04 -2.29
N LEU A 88 -5.11 -2.64 -3.23
CA LEU A 88 -6.49 -3.12 -3.34
C LEU A 88 -6.54 -4.62 -3.68
N GLY A 89 -5.67 -5.08 -4.58
CA GLY A 89 -5.52 -6.50 -4.90
C GLY A 89 -5.09 -7.33 -3.70
N LEU A 90 -4.10 -6.86 -2.93
CA LEU A 90 -3.68 -7.49 -1.67
C LEU A 90 -4.80 -7.52 -0.65
N ALA A 91 -5.54 -6.41 -0.47
CA ALA A 91 -6.70 -6.36 0.41
C ALA A 91 -7.78 -7.36 0.00
N ALA A 92 -8.05 -7.53 -1.30
CA ALA A 92 -9.00 -8.51 -1.80
C ALA A 92 -8.60 -9.95 -1.46
N VAL A 93 -7.30 -10.29 -1.55
CA VAL A 93 -6.80 -11.61 -1.13
C VAL A 93 -6.92 -11.79 0.39
N SER A 94 -6.57 -10.77 1.17
CA SER A 94 -6.71 -10.82 2.63
C SER A 94 -8.17 -11.02 3.07
N LEU A 95 -9.13 -10.42 2.37
CA LEU A 95 -10.56 -10.60 2.64
C LEU A 95 -11.05 -12.01 2.29
N ARG A 96 -10.52 -12.62 1.23
CA ARG A 96 -10.87 -14.00 0.86
C ARG A 96 -10.41 -15.02 1.90
N GLY A 97 -9.35 -14.71 2.66
CA GLY A 97 -8.79 -15.56 3.71
C GLY A 97 -9.72 -15.83 4.91
N GLY A 98 -10.90 -15.19 5.01
CA GLY A 98 -12.04 -15.60 5.84
C GLY A 98 -11.89 -15.59 7.38
N ASN A 99 -10.68 -15.70 7.93
CA ASN A 99 -10.48 -16.19 9.30
C ASN A 99 -9.71 -15.26 10.23
N ALA A 100 -9.52 -14.00 9.87
CA ALA A 100 -9.00 -13.00 10.83
C ALA A 100 -9.84 -12.96 12.12
N GLY A 101 -11.17 -13.12 12.01
CA GLY A 101 -12.07 -13.21 13.16
C GLY A 101 -11.87 -14.48 14.01
N VAL A 102 -11.62 -15.63 13.38
CA VAL A 102 -11.42 -16.92 14.10
C VAL A 102 -10.09 -16.92 14.86
N LEU A 103 -9.04 -16.33 14.28
CA LEU A 103 -7.76 -16.16 14.97
C LEU A 103 -7.87 -15.19 16.14
N LEU A 104 -8.60 -14.08 15.99
CA LEU A 104 -8.84 -13.15 17.10
C LEU A 104 -9.63 -13.81 18.25
N LEU A 105 -10.62 -14.65 17.94
CA LEU A 105 -11.39 -15.40 18.94
C LEU A 105 -10.54 -16.46 19.66
N SER A 106 -9.73 -17.20 18.89
CA SER A 106 -8.82 -18.21 19.44
C SER A 106 -7.72 -17.57 20.31
N TYR A 107 -7.36 -16.32 20.00
CA TYR A 107 -6.34 -15.56 20.71
C TYR A 107 -6.85 -14.93 22.00
N SER A 108 -8.10 -14.46 22.04
CA SER A 108 -8.71 -13.95 23.27
C SER A 108 -8.82 -15.02 24.35
N ASP A 109 -8.99 -16.29 23.96
CA ASP A 109 -9.04 -17.42 24.89
C ASP A 109 -7.64 -17.84 25.40
N ALA A 110 -6.57 -17.43 24.72
CA ALA A 110 -5.17 -17.73 25.08
C ALA A 110 -4.45 -16.56 25.81
N ALA A 111 -5.18 -15.49 26.14
CA ALA A 111 -4.63 -14.18 26.54
C ALA A 111 -3.75 -14.17 27.80
N ASP A 112 -3.82 -15.19 28.66
CA ASP A 112 -3.00 -15.25 29.89
C ASP A 112 -1.51 -15.52 29.62
N SER A 113 -1.12 -15.88 28.39
CA SER A 113 0.29 -16.03 28.01
C SER A 113 0.54 -15.66 26.55
N VAL A 114 0.20 -14.43 26.18
CA VAL A 114 0.63 -13.83 24.91
C VAL A 114 2.16 -13.92 24.80
N ASP A 115 2.61 -14.93 24.07
CA ASP A 115 4.02 -15.22 23.90
C ASP A 115 4.69 -14.05 23.16
N ARG A 116 5.71 -13.44 23.76
CA ARG A 116 6.51 -12.35 23.18
C ARG A 116 6.95 -12.69 21.75
N TRP A 117 7.15 -13.98 21.48
CA TRP A 117 7.51 -14.49 20.18
C TRP A 117 6.47 -14.23 19.08
N LEU A 118 5.18 -14.23 19.40
CA LEU A 118 4.13 -13.96 18.41
C LEU A 118 4.15 -12.50 17.95
N ALA A 119 4.31 -11.55 18.88
CA ALA A 119 4.40 -10.13 18.54
C ALA A 119 5.56 -9.85 17.59
N VAL A 120 6.71 -10.50 17.81
CA VAL A 120 7.88 -10.41 16.92
C VAL A 120 7.56 -10.98 15.54
N ARG A 121 6.86 -12.12 15.45
CA ARG A 121 6.45 -12.70 14.15
C ARG A 121 5.52 -11.78 13.38
N LEU A 122 4.50 -11.21 14.03
CA LEU A 122 3.60 -10.25 13.39
C LEU A 122 4.34 -8.98 12.93
N ALA A 123 5.30 -8.49 13.72
CA ALA A 123 6.13 -7.35 13.34
C ALA A 123 6.98 -7.67 12.09
N LEU A 124 7.62 -8.84 12.04
CA LEU A 124 8.36 -9.26 10.85
C LEU A 124 7.46 -9.48 9.63
N GLU A 125 6.25 -9.98 9.85
CA GLU A 125 5.26 -10.18 8.78
C GLU A 125 4.81 -8.84 8.18
N THR A 126 4.53 -7.84 9.01
CA THR A 126 4.19 -6.49 8.53
C THR A 126 5.34 -5.84 7.76
N VAL A 127 6.60 -6.05 8.18
CA VAL A 127 7.79 -5.62 7.42
C VAL A 127 7.86 -6.30 6.05
N GLY A 128 7.55 -7.60 5.97
CA GLY A 128 7.47 -8.33 4.70
C GLY A 128 6.43 -7.72 3.75
N TRP A 129 5.21 -7.52 4.22
CA TRP A 129 4.15 -6.88 3.44
C TRP A 129 4.48 -5.44 3.05
N PHE A 130 5.15 -4.69 3.92
CA PHE A 130 5.63 -3.36 3.60
C PHE A 130 6.66 -3.39 2.45
N ALA A 131 7.58 -4.36 2.45
CA ALA A 131 8.52 -4.53 1.34
C ALA A 131 7.82 -4.82 0.00
N VAL A 132 6.73 -5.61 0.00
CA VAL A 132 5.90 -5.84 -1.21
C VAL A 132 5.32 -4.53 -1.75
N ILE A 133 4.81 -3.67 -0.87
CA ILE A 133 4.29 -2.35 -1.27
C ILE A 133 5.41 -1.45 -1.83
N LEU A 134 6.60 -1.45 -1.22
CA LEU A 134 7.76 -0.72 -1.73
C LEU A 134 8.15 -1.17 -3.14
N VAL A 135 8.09 -2.48 -3.42
CA VAL A 135 8.32 -3.01 -4.77
C VAL A 135 7.27 -2.48 -5.74
N ALA A 136 5.99 -2.48 -5.38
CA ALA A 136 4.92 -1.91 -6.21
C ALA A 136 5.12 -0.40 -6.50
N ILE A 137 5.58 0.36 -5.51
CA ILE A 137 5.95 1.79 -5.66
C ILE A 137 7.10 1.93 -6.64
N GLY A 138 8.18 1.18 -6.46
CA GLY A 138 9.35 1.21 -7.32
C GLY A 138 9.01 0.87 -8.77
N VAL A 139 8.21 -0.18 -8.99
CA VAL A 139 7.77 -0.57 -10.34
C VAL A 139 6.89 0.51 -10.98
N SER A 140 5.96 1.09 -10.22
CA SER A 140 5.11 2.19 -10.72
C SER A 140 5.95 3.40 -11.15
N ALA A 141 6.96 3.77 -10.36
CA ALA A 141 7.87 4.87 -10.68
C ALA A 141 8.68 4.60 -11.96
N VAL A 142 9.20 3.38 -12.12
CA VAL A 142 9.94 2.98 -13.34
C VAL A 142 9.02 3.03 -14.56
N VAL A 143 7.84 2.42 -14.50
CA VAL A 143 6.88 2.41 -15.61
C VAL A 143 6.46 3.83 -15.98
N MET A 144 6.21 4.69 -14.99
CA MET A 144 5.85 6.08 -15.23
C MET A 144 6.96 6.87 -15.93
N SER A 145 8.23 6.60 -15.58
CA SER A 145 9.38 7.20 -16.26
C SER A 145 9.48 6.79 -17.73
N TRP A 146 9.04 5.57 -18.07
CA TRP A 146 9.00 5.08 -19.45
C TRP A 146 7.80 5.65 -20.21
N CYS A 147 6.64 5.76 -19.57
CA CYS A 147 5.44 6.32 -20.19
C CYS A 147 5.52 7.83 -20.43
N ASN A 148 6.40 8.54 -19.70
CA ASN A 148 6.62 9.98 -19.85
C ASN A 148 8.12 10.27 -20.02
N PRO A 149 8.71 9.94 -21.19
CA PRO A 149 10.10 10.27 -21.47
C PRO A 149 10.30 11.78 -21.30
N ARG A 150 11.30 12.18 -20.51
CA ARG A 150 11.66 13.60 -20.37
C ARG A 150 12.10 14.12 -21.74
N PRO A 151 11.58 15.26 -22.23
CA PRO A 151 12.05 15.84 -23.48
C PRO A 151 13.54 16.19 -23.36
N GLU A 152 14.36 15.61 -24.24
CA GLU A 152 15.85 15.65 -24.20
C GLU A 152 16.48 17.05 -24.32
N GLY A 153 15.69 18.11 -24.41
CA GLY A 153 16.15 19.51 -24.44
C GLY A 153 15.90 20.29 -23.15
N SER A 154 15.24 19.70 -22.15
CA SER A 154 15.10 20.36 -20.85
C SER A 154 16.40 20.16 -20.08
N SER A 155 17.30 21.13 -20.16
CA SER A 155 18.44 21.29 -19.24
C SER A 155 17.89 21.58 -17.84
N ALA A 156 17.25 20.58 -17.24
CA ALA A 156 16.79 20.63 -15.88
C ALA A 156 18.05 20.77 -15.02
N ASN A 157 18.19 21.92 -14.37
CA ASN A 157 19.06 22.03 -13.20
C ASN A 157 18.80 20.78 -12.36
N PRO A 158 19.85 20.04 -11.93
CA PRO A 158 19.68 18.82 -11.16
C PRO A 158 18.75 19.16 -10.01
N VAL A 159 17.52 18.63 -10.07
CA VAL A 159 16.50 18.89 -9.06
C VAL A 159 17.16 18.44 -7.77
N SER A 160 17.47 19.41 -6.92
CA SER A 160 18.22 19.15 -5.71
C SER A 160 17.42 18.13 -4.92
N THR A 161 18.06 17.12 -4.35
CA THR A 161 17.40 16.19 -3.43
C THR A 161 16.72 16.93 -2.28
N ARG A 162 17.15 18.18 -1.97
CA ARG A 162 16.45 19.11 -1.08
C ARG A 162 15.12 19.63 -1.63
N ASP A 163 15.00 19.86 -2.93
CA ASP A 163 13.75 20.33 -3.56
C ASP A 163 12.74 19.19 -3.65
N ILE A 164 13.20 17.94 -3.86
CA ILE A 164 12.35 16.75 -3.77
C ILE A 164 11.89 16.58 -2.31
N ALA A 165 12.79 16.63 -1.33
CA ALA A 165 12.40 16.56 0.09
C ALA A 165 11.45 17.71 0.49
N ALA A 166 11.68 18.93 0.00
CA ALA A 166 10.81 20.08 0.25
C ALA A 166 9.45 19.96 -0.45
N ALA A 167 9.38 19.41 -1.67
CA ALA A 167 8.12 19.15 -2.37
C ALA A 167 7.32 18.02 -1.71
N THR A 168 7.99 16.97 -1.25
CA THR A 168 7.36 15.88 -0.48
C THR A 168 6.90 16.35 0.90
N MET A 169 7.59 17.32 1.53
CA MET A 169 7.16 17.95 2.79
C MET A 169 6.07 19.01 2.59
N ALA A 170 6.08 19.77 1.49
CA ALA A 170 5.08 20.81 1.21
C ALA A 170 3.74 20.23 0.73
N GLY A 171 3.74 19.02 0.17
CA GLY A 171 2.51 18.26 -0.12
C GLY A 171 1.84 17.66 1.12
N TYR A 172 2.47 17.80 2.28
CA TYR A 172 1.93 17.47 3.57
C TYR A 172 1.84 18.80 4.43
N ASP A 173 0.72 19.58 4.39
CA ASP A 173 0.09 20.48 5.46
C ASP A 173 -1.06 20.04 6.51
N ALA A 174 -0.94 20.19 7.86
CA ALA A 174 -1.36 19.18 8.88
C ALA A 174 -2.70 19.17 9.67
N PRO A 175 -3.45 18.03 9.89
CA PRO A 175 -4.66 18.05 10.69
C PRO A 175 -4.35 18.08 12.19
N ASP A 176 -4.60 19.25 12.74
CA ASP A 176 -4.82 19.55 14.15
C ASP A 176 -6.01 18.71 14.69
N ILE A 177 -5.73 17.78 15.61
CA ILE A 177 -6.75 16.89 16.21
C ILE A 177 -7.42 17.61 17.39
N GLY A 178 -8.24 18.61 17.06
CA GLY A 178 -9.17 19.24 17.99
C GLY A 178 -10.50 18.48 18.10
N PRO A 179 -11.34 18.77 19.12
CA PRO A 179 -12.64 18.13 19.35
C PRO A 179 -13.70 18.37 18.26
N ARG A 180 -13.33 19.01 17.15
CA ARG A 180 -14.16 19.19 15.94
C ARG A 180 -13.98 18.07 14.90
N PHE A 181 -13.15 17.05 15.17
CA PHE A 181 -12.82 15.96 14.22
C PHE A 181 -14.04 15.20 13.64
N PHE A 182 -15.19 15.21 14.32
CA PHE A 182 -16.42 14.59 13.79
C PHE A 182 -17.28 15.52 12.92
N GLN A 183 -16.86 16.77 12.71
CA GLN A 183 -17.57 17.74 11.87
C GLN A 183 -16.60 18.50 10.94
N SER A 184 -16.62 18.10 9.67
CA SER A 184 -16.24 18.86 8.46
C SER A 184 -14.76 18.89 8.01
N THR A 185 -14.66 18.68 6.68
CA THR A 185 -13.65 19.10 5.69
C THR A 185 -12.20 18.61 5.84
N TRP A 186 -11.86 17.68 4.93
CA TRP A 186 -10.54 17.14 4.66
C TRP A 186 -9.57 18.23 4.17
N ASP A 187 -8.62 18.61 5.01
CA ASP A 187 -7.37 19.27 4.62
C ASP A 187 -6.18 18.42 5.12
N THR A 188 -5.23 18.19 4.22
CA THR A 188 -4.32 17.02 4.21
C THR A 188 -2.89 17.37 4.59
N SER A 189 -2.52 16.99 5.83
CA SER A 189 -1.18 16.51 6.25
C SER A 189 -0.96 15.99 7.65
N THR A 190 -0.18 16.58 8.56
CA THR A 190 0.69 16.21 9.65
C THR A 190 2.09 15.88 9.16
N PRO A 191 3.11 16.72 9.47
CA PRO A 191 4.50 16.37 9.23
C PRO A 191 4.91 15.18 10.10
N LEU A 192 5.74 14.31 9.49
CA LEU A 192 6.12 12.97 9.95
C LEU A 192 6.83 12.89 11.32
N THR A 193 7.30 14.00 11.88
CA THR A 193 8.10 14.00 13.12
C THR A 193 7.27 13.76 14.39
N GLU A 194 5.95 13.95 14.35
CA GLU A 194 5.07 13.59 15.46
C GLU A 194 4.66 12.11 15.44
N GLY A 195 4.52 11.50 14.27
CA GLY A 195 4.17 10.07 14.15
C GLY A 195 5.20 9.11 14.76
N LEU A 196 6.49 9.44 14.67
CA LEU A 196 7.56 8.61 15.25
C LEU A 196 7.59 8.64 16.78
N LYS A 197 7.16 9.74 17.42
CA LYS A 197 7.13 9.84 18.89
C LYS A 197 5.99 9.05 19.49
N HIS A 198 4.82 9.02 18.85
CA HIS A 198 3.68 8.23 19.32
C HIS A 198 3.90 6.72 19.10
N THR A 199 4.64 6.33 18.07
CA THR A 199 5.01 4.93 17.83
C THR A 199 6.02 4.41 18.87
N GLY A 200 6.94 5.25 19.35
CA GLY A 200 7.90 4.86 20.39
C GLY A 200 7.30 4.65 21.78
N ILE A 201 6.21 5.35 22.11
CA ILE A 201 5.52 5.23 23.41
C ILE A 201 4.60 4.00 23.44
N ALA A 202 3.99 3.64 22.31
CA ALA A 202 3.15 2.44 22.19
C ALA A 202 3.94 1.12 22.21
N ALA A 203 5.26 1.16 21.96
CA ALA A 203 6.14 -0.02 22.01
C ALA A 203 6.80 -0.25 23.39
N ALA A 204 6.59 0.67 24.34
CA ALA A 204 7.22 0.64 25.68
C ALA A 204 6.22 0.31 26.82
N VAL A 205 4.96 -0.02 26.48
CA VAL A 205 3.91 -0.53 27.38
C VAL A 205 3.54 -1.92 26.92
#